data_AF-A0A846PBM4-F1
#
_entry.id   AF-A0A846PBM4-F1
#
_cell.length_a   1.000
_cell.length_b   1.000
_cell.length_c   1.000
_cell.angle_alpha   90.00
_cell.angle_beta   90.00
_cell.angle_gamma   90.00
#
_symmetry.space_group_name_H-M   'P 1'
#
loop_
_entity.id
_entity.type
_entity.pdbx_description
1 polymer ?
#
loop_
_entity_poly.entity_id
_entity_poly.type
_entity_poly.pdbx_seq_one_letter_code
_entity_poly.pdbx_strand_id
1 'polypeptide(L)'
;KEALKELKLVKVLVDINAIPPFGVEGIKLKDDMKEIAPGIFAIGALTVGDLKHKLEKEILRESRTNGKEIYNYNLALQLARKLLQKEVLPAKLTLTLSYPPAKVDSK
;
A
#
# COMPACT_ATOMS: atom_id res chain seq x y z
N LYS A 1 16.07 17.13 10.38
CA LYS A 1 16.12 15.92 11.27
C LYS A 1 15.88 16.21 12.75
N GLU A 2 16.32 17.34 13.31
CA GLU A 2 16.10 17.66 14.74
C GLU A 2 14.63 17.83 15.13
N ALA A 3 13.83 18.49 14.30
CA ALA A 3 12.39 18.69 14.56
C ALA A 3 11.60 17.37 14.72
N LEU A 4 12.04 16.28 14.08
CA LEU A 4 11.40 14.96 14.18
C LEU A 4 11.65 14.28 15.53
N LYS A 5 12.75 14.61 16.22
CA LYS A 5 13.08 14.04 17.54
C LYS A 5 12.20 14.58 18.67
N GLU A 6 11.58 15.75 18.47
CA GLU A 6 10.68 16.35 19.45
C GLU A 6 9.24 15.79 19.38
N LEU A 7 8.91 15.09 18.30
CA LEU A 7 7.58 14.51 18.07
C LEU A 7 7.40 13.21 18.86
N LYS A 8 6.96 13.33 20.11
CA LYS A 8 6.80 12.18 21.02
C LYS A 8 5.65 11.21 20.67
N LEU A 9 4.73 11.60 19.77
CA LEU A 9 3.49 10.84 19.47
C LEU A 9 3.29 10.50 17.99
N VAL A 10 4.15 10.98 17.08
CA VAL A 10 3.97 10.78 15.64
C VAL A 10 4.58 9.45 15.24
N LYS A 11 3.75 8.54 14.73
CA LYS A 11 4.18 7.22 14.22
C LYS A 11 4.35 7.18 12.71
N VAL A 12 3.53 7.94 11.98
CA VAL A 12 3.51 7.94 10.52
C VAL A 12 3.40 9.37 10.01
N LEU A 13 4.24 9.72 9.05
CA LEU A 13 4.24 10.96 8.30
C LEU A 13 3.91 10.66 6.84
N VAL A 14 3.11 11.53 6.23
CA VAL A 14 2.73 11.40 4.82
C VAL A 14 2.96 12.74 4.16
N ASP A 15 3.79 12.76 3.12
CA ASP A 15 3.91 13.91 2.23
C ASP A 15 3.04 13.68 0.99
N ILE A 16 2.14 14.62 0.69
CA ILE A 16 1.28 14.56 -0.50
C ILE A 16 1.82 15.44 -1.64
N ASN A 17 2.86 16.25 -1.39
CA ASN A 17 3.42 17.14 -2.39
C ASN A 17 4.51 16.43 -3.21
N ALA A 18 4.29 16.30 -4.51
CA ALA A 18 5.24 15.69 -5.43
C ALA A 18 6.20 16.71 -6.08
N ILE A 19 5.97 18.01 -5.91
CA ILE A 19 6.72 19.09 -6.56
C ILE A 19 7.52 19.88 -5.50
N PRO A 20 8.81 20.19 -5.70
CA PRO A 20 9.58 20.98 -4.75
C PRO A 20 8.97 22.37 -4.44
N PRO A 21 9.09 22.87 -3.20
CA PRO A 21 9.74 22.23 -2.05
C PRO A 21 8.88 21.11 -1.46
N PHE A 22 9.51 19.99 -1.09
CA PHE A 22 8.81 18.87 -0.45
C PHE A 22 8.27 19.30 0.92
N GLY A 23 7.11 18.76 1.31
CA GLY A 23 6.42 19.15 2.53
C GLY A 23 7.18 18.73 3.78
N VAL A 24 7.92 17.61 3.72
CA VAL A 24 8.74 17.12 4.83
C VAL A 24 10.16 16.80 4.36
N GLU A 25 11.12 17.48 4.97
CA GLU A 25 12.53 17.22 4.71
C GLU A 25 12.92 15.79 5.12
N GLY A 26 13.47 15.04 4.17
CA GLY A 26 13.95 13.66 4.39
C GLY A 26 12.97 12.56 4.00
N ILE A 27 11.72 12.89 3.63
CA ILE A 27 10.81 11.95 2.98
C ILE A 27 11.12 11.93 1.48
N LYS A 28 11.34 10.75 0.90
CA LYS A 28 11.49 10.58 -0.55
C LYS A 28 10.13 10.39 -1.19
N LEU A 29 10.02 10.82 -2.45
CA LEU A 29 8.79 10.74 -3.24
C LEU A 29 8.14 9.34 -3.27
N LYS A 30 8.94 8.27 -3.25
CA LYS A 30 8.49 6.88 -3.35
C LYS A 30 8.61 6.10 -2.03
N ASP A 31 8.82 6.79 -0.91
CA ASP A 31 8.86 6.09 0.37
C ASP A 31 7.49 5.44 0.65
N ASP A 32 7.50 4.20 1.11
CA ASP A 32 6.31 3.43 1.49
C ASP A 32 6.60 2.74 2.82
N MET A 33 5.95 3.23 3.88
CA MET A 33 6.22 2.84 5.27
C MET A 33 7.73 2.77 5.59
N LYS A 34 8.50 3.74 5.08
CA LYS A 34 9.95 3.81 5.29
C LYS A 34 10.23 4.39 6.66
N GLU A 35 11.01 3.70 7.50
CA GLU A 35 11.45 4.28 8.77
C GLU A 35 12.47 5.42 8.50
N ILE A 36 12.16 6.62 9.00
CA ILE A 36 12.99 7.83 8.84
C ILE A 36 13.60 8.32 10.16
N ALA A 37 13.04 7.88 11.29
CA ALA A 37 13.57 8.00 12.64
C ALA A 37 13.00 6.85 13.49
N PRO A 38 13.60 6.52 14.65
CA PRO A 38 13.15 5.38 15.46
C PRO A 38 11.65 5.43 15.78
N GLY A 39 10.90 4.48 15.24
CA GLY A 39 9.43 4.39 15.41
C GLY A 39 8.61 5.40 14.60
N ILE A 40 9.24 6.15 13.69
CA ILE A 40 8.61 7.12 12.80
C ILE A 40 8.77 6.66 11.35
N PHE A 41 7.63 6.37 10.72
CA PHE A 41 7.54 5.92 9.34
C PHE A 41 7.08 7.05 8.42
N ALA A 42 7.51 7.01 7.16
CA ALA A 42 7.19 7.99 6.15
C ALA A 42 6.57 7.34 4.91
N ILE A 43 5.63 8.06 4.30
CA ILE A 43 5.03 7.74 3.00
C ILE A 43 5.20 8.96 2.09
N GLY A 44 5.74 8.74 0.91
CA GLY A 44 5.99 9.76 -0.10
C GLY A 44 4.81 10.02 -1.03
N ALA A 45 4.84 11.19 -1.68
CA ALA A 45 3.75 11.66 -2.52
C ALA A 45 3.44 10.79 -3.75
N LEU A 46 4.45 10.16 -4.35
CA LEU A 46 4.23 9.24 -5.48
C LEU A 46 3.61 7.92 -5.03
N THR A 47 3.96 7.43 -3.84
CA THR A 47 3.31 6.24 -3.26
C THR A 47 1.81 6.49 -3.04
N VAL A 48 1.46 7.68 -2.52
CA VAL A 48 0.06 8.11 -2.39
C VAL A 48 -0.60 8.27 -3.77
N GLY A 49 0.11 8.88 -4.72
CA GLY A 49 -0.34 9.08 -6.09
C GLY A 49 -0.63 7.77 -6.84
N ASP A 50 0.20 6.74 -6.63
CA ASP A 50 0.01 5.42 -7.23
C ASP A 50 -1.28 4.76 -6.73
N LEU A 51 -1.56 4.82 -5.42
CA LEU A 51 -2.82 4.34 -4.85
C LEU A 51 -4.02 5.13 -5.39
N LYS A 52 -3.92 6.46 -5.42
CA LYS A 52 -4.95 7.34 -6.01
C LYS A 52 -5.25 6.92 -7.46
N HIS A 53 -4.22 6.74 -8.27
CA HIS A 53 -4.38 6.39 -9.68
C HIS A 53 -5.01 4.99 -9.87
N LYS A 54 -4.64 4.01 -9.03
CA LYS A 54 -5.29 2.68 -9.03
C LYS A 54 -6.76 2.78 -8.64
N LEU A 55 -7.09 3.58 -7.63
CA LEU A 55 -8.45 3.80 -7.16
C LEU A 55 -9.33 4.44 -8.24
N GLU A 56 -8.87 5.52 -8.90
CA GLU A 56 -9.61 6.19 -9.98
C GLU A 56 -9.88 5.23 -11.15
N LYS A 57 -8.89 4.41 -11.52
CA LYS A 57 -9.07 3.38 -12.56
C LYS A 57 -10.11 2.34 -12.17
N GLU A 58 -10.14 1.91 -10.91
CA GLU A 58 -11.12 0.94 -10.43
C GLU A 58 -12.53 1.53 -10.38
N ILE A 59 -12.68 2.77 -9.92
CA ILE A 59 -13.95 3.51 -9.94
C ILE A 59 -14.51 3.57 -11.37
N LEU A 60 -13.68 3.91 -12.36
CA LEU A 60 -14.10 3.95 -13.77
C LEU A 60 -14.53 2.57 -14.29
N ARG A 61 -13.83 1.50 -13.90
CA ARG A 61 -14.18 0.12 -14.29
C ARG A 61 -15.51 -0.33 -13.68
N GLU A 62 -15.69 -0.10 -12.38
CA GLU A 62 -16.96 -0.43 -11.70
C GLU A 62 -18.11 0.41 -12.27
N SER A 63 -17.90 1.70 -12.52
CA SER A 63 -18.89 2.59 -13.13
C SER A 63 -19.31 2.10 -14.52
N ARG A 64 -18.36 1.63 -15.34
CA ARG A 64 -18.66 1.06 -16.66
C ARG A 64 -19.49 -0.21 -16.56
N THR A 65 -19.32 -1.00 -15.51
CA THR A 65 -19.97 -2.32 -15.36
C THR A 65 -21.32 -2.22 -14.65
N ASN A 66 -21.42 -1.36 -13.63
CA ASN A 66 -22.48 -1.32 -12.63
C ASN A 66 -23.00 0.10 -12.39
N GLY A 67 -22.88 1.03 -13.36
CA GLY A 67 -23.03 2.50 -13.30
C GLY A 67 -24.33 3.12 -12.76
N LYS A 68 -24.89 2.57 -11.68
CA LYS A 68 -26.01 3.06 -10.90
C LYS A 68 -25.54 3.77 -9.62
N GLU A 69 -24.31 3.53 -9.20
CA GLU A 69 -23.76 4.04 -7.93
C GLU A 69 -23.14 5.44 -8.09
N ILE A 70 -23.17 6.22 -7.01
CA ILE A 70 -22.45 7.50 -6.89
C ILE A 70 -21.16 7.27 -6.12
N TYR A 71 -20.03 7.38 -6.81
CA TYR A 71 -18.68 7.19 -6.25
C TYR A 71 -18.20 8.43 -5.48
N ASN A 72 -18.83 8.69 -4.33
CA ASN A 72 -18.39 9.72 -3.39
C ASN A 72 -17.20 9.25 -2.53
N TYR A 73 -16.74 10.11 -1.62
CA TYR A 73 -15.59 9.81 -0.77
C TYR A 73 -15.78 8.58 0.15
N ASN A 74 -17.02 8.26 0.55
CA ASN A 74 -17.28 7.08 1.39
C ASN A 74 -17.02 5.79 0.62
N LEU A 75 -17.57 5.69 -0.60
CA LEU A 75 -17.36 4.52 -1.45
C LEU A 75 -15.90 4.44 -1.93
N ALA A 76 -15.30 5.58 -2.31
CA ALA A 76 -13.90 5.66 -2.70
C ALA A 76 -12.96 5.18 -1.57
N LEU A 77 -13.23 5.53 -0.31
CA LEU A 77 -12.45 5.07 0.84
C LEU A 77 -12.58 3.55 1.06
N GLN A 78 -13.80 3.00 0.92
CA GLN A 78 -14.01 1.56 1.02
C GLN A 78 -13.27 0.80 -0.09
N LEU A 79 -13.34 1.29 -1.33
CA LEU A 79 -12.61 0.73 -2.46
C LEU A 79 -11.10 0.81 -2.26
N ALA A 80 -10.58 1.95 -1.77
CA ALA A 80 -9.15 2.11 -1.48
C ALA A 80 -8.66 1.10 -0.43
N ARG A 81 -9.42 0.90 0.65
CA ARG A 81 -9.12 -0.12 1.67
C ARG A 81 -9.12 -1.53 1.08
N LYS A 82 -10.07 -1.84 0.21
CA LYS A 82 -10.15 -3.13 -0.49
C LYS A 82 -8.95 -3.35 -1.43
N LEU A 83 -8.50 -2.31 -2.13
CA LEU A 83 -7.31 -2.36 -2.98
C LEU A 83 -6.05 -2.65 -2.16
N LEU A 84 -5.87 -1.98 -1.03
CA LEU A 84 -4.75 -2.23 -0.13
C LEU A 84 -4.77 -3.65 0.47
N GLN A 85 -5.95 -4.16 0.87
CA GLN A 85 -6.07 -5.54 1.37
C GLN A 85 -5.71 -6.59 0.31
N LYS A 86 -6.07 -6.37 -0.96
CA LYS A 86 -5.67 -7.25 -2.07
C LYS A 86 -4.16 -7.28 -2.27
N GLU A 87 -3.45 -6.19 -1.96
CA GLU A 87 -1.99 -6.07 -2.06
C GLU A 87 -1.23 -6.63 -0.85
N VAL A 88 -1.89 -6.81 0.31
CA VAL A 88 -1.29 -7.50 1.48
C VAL A 88 -1.37 -9.02 1.32
N LEU A 89 -2.34 -9.53 0.57
CA LEU A 89 -2.60 -10.96 0.36
C LEU A 89 -1.79 -11.68 -0.76
N PRO A 90 -0.95 -11.06 -1.63
CA PRO A 90 -0.18 -11.77 -2.63
C PRO A 90 1.28 -11.93 -2.20
N ALA A 91 1.52 -12.57 -1.05
CA ALA A 91 2.78 -13.26 -0.81
C ALA A 91 2.49 -14.77 -0.89
N LYS A 92 2.71 -15.34 -2.09
CA LYS A 92 2.67 -16.77 -2.43
C LYS A 92 2.69 -17.70 -1.20
N LEU A 93 1.52 -18.22 -0.82
CA LEU A 93 1.43 -19.46 -0.05
C LEU A 93 1.89 -20.61 -0.96
N THR A 94 3.20 -20.83 -1.03
CA THR A 94 3.75 -22.01 -1.71
C THR A 94 3.58 -23.21 -0.79
N LEU A 95 2.49 -23.97 -0.98
CA LEU A 95 2.28 -25.24 -0.29
C LEU A 95 3.11 -26.33 -1.00
N THR A 96 4.25 -26.70 -0.42
CA THR A 96 5.04 -27.83 -0.91
C THR A 96 4.44 -29.12 -0.37
N LEU A 97 3.74 -29.88 -1.23
CA LEU A 97 3.31 -31.25 -0.93
C LEU A 97 4.47 -32.21 -1.25
N SER A 98 5.11 -32.76 -0.22
CA SER A 98 6.06 -33.86 -0.39
C SER A 98 5.30 -35.18 -0.35
N TYR A 99 5.37 -35.96 -1.44
CA TYR A 99 4.85 -37.31 -1.46
C TYR A 99 5.97 -38.30 -1.05
N PRO A 100 5.71 -39.26 -0.16
CA PRO A 100 6.71 -40.28 0.16
C PRO A 100 6.97 -41.14 -1.10
N PRO A 101 8.24 -41.47 -1.39
CA PRO A 101 8.56 -42.29 -2.56
C PRO A 101 7.87 -43.65 -2.46
N ALA A 102 7.29 -44.10 -3.58
CA ALA A 102 6.67 -45.41 -3.66
C ALA A 102 7.68 -46.50 -3.31
N LYS A 103 7.33 -47.38 -2.37
CA LYS A 103 8.13 -48.57 -2.06
C LYS A 103 8.21 -49.42 -3.33
N VAL A 104 9.41 -49.54 -3.88
CA VAL A 104 9.69 -50.50 -4.95
C VAL A 104 9.92 -51.85 -4.25
N ASP A 105 8.95 -52.74 -4.36
CA ASP A 105 9.11 -54.13 -3.91
C ASP A 105 10.18 -54.80 -4.77
N SER A 106 11.33 -55.07 -4.18
CA SER A 106 12.40 -55.88 -4.78
C SER A 106 11.94 -57.35 -4.82
N LYS A 107 11.78 -57.89 -6.02
CA LYS A 107 11.72 -59.34 -6.27
C LYS A 107 13.08 -59.99 -6.03
#